data_AF-A0A7S2CN30-F1
#
_entry.id   AF-A0A7S2CN30-F1
#
_cell.length_a   1.000
_cell.length_b   1.000
_cell.length_c   1.000
_cell.angle_alpha   90.00
_cell.angle_beta   90.00
_cell.angle_gamma   90.00
#
_symmetry.space_group_name_H-M   'P 1'
#
loop_
_entity.id
_entity.type
_entity.pdbx_description
1 polymer ?
#
loop_
_entity_poly.entity_id
_entity_poly.type
_entity_poly.pdbx_seq_one_letter_code
_entity_poly.pdbx_strand_id
1 'polypeptide(L)'
;ILMRCFVCASFAAFTVRFFLGPLHAHSPFGVLGVHVPVEFGRFTGQEYTVLELFVFALMGCVGGLSGAAFNGANRKLSLWRKAHIGPTGVRRWIEVLFVTASISSINFFAPMIGHGSHMGHYGSSQRLFVQSGNASINHLFHSREDFPIGMLVFFIVVHYLEACWTYGLGVPSGLFVPSLLAGATWGRLLGQVLAPLVHVRAHAGLFSLIGATAALSGMARITVSLAMILME
;
A
#
# COMPACT_ATOMS: atom_id res chain seq x y z
N ILE A 1 8.50 -28.62 -14.70
CA ILE A 1 7.92 -27.97 -13.49
C ILE A 1 7.38 -26.58 -13.84
N LEU A 2 8.19 -25.69 -14.43
CA LEU A 2 7.75 -24.34 -14.85
C LEU A 2 6.44 -24.31 -15.65
N MET A 3 6.30 -25.13 -16.70
CA MET A 3 5.06 -25.19 -17.48
C MET A 3 3.84 -25.59 -16.65
N ARG A 4 4.00 -26.48 -15.65
CA ARG A 4 2.90 -26.88 -14.77
C ARG A 4 2.47 -25.73 -13.85
N CYS A 5 3.44 -24.98 -13.32
CA CYS A 5 3.18 -23.80 -12.49
C CYS A 5 2.52 -22.68 -13.31
N PHE A 6 3.02 -22.43 -14.53
CA PHE A 6 2.45 -21.43 -15.43
C PHE A 6 1.00 -21.77 -15.79
N VAL A 7 0.73 -22.99 -16.25
CA VAL A 7 -0.63 -23.43 -16.58
C VAL A 7 -1.54 -23.33 -15.36
N CYS A 8 -1.08 -23.78 -14.18
CA CYS A 8 -1.86 -23.68 -12.94
C CYS A 8 -2.17 -22.21 -12.56
N ALA A 9 -1.19 -21.31 -12.62
CA ALA A 9 -1.38 -19.90 -12.32
C ALA A 9 -2.34 -19.22 -13.31
N SER A 10 -2.19 -19.50 -14.61
CA SER A 10 -3.07 -18.97 -15.66
C SER A 10 -4.51 -19.45 -15.49
N PHE A 11 -4.72 -20.73 -15.19
CA PHE A 11 -6.06 -21.26 -14.90
C PHE A 11 -6.64 -20.66 -13.62
N ALA A 12 -5.84 -20.52 -12.55
CA ALA A 12 -6.30 -19.89 -11.32
C ALA A 12 -6.73 -18.43 -11.54
N ALA A 13 -5.93 -17.65 -12.27
CA ALA A 13 -6.26 -16.27 -12.64
C ALA A 13 -7.53 -16.18 -13.47
N PHE A 14 -7.69 -17.08 -14.45
CA PHE A 14 -8.91 -17.19 -15.25
C PHE A 14 -10.13 -17.52 -14.38
N THR A 15 -10.03 -18.53 -13.52
CA THR A 15 -11.13 -18.95 -12.63
C THR A 15 -11.55 -17.80 -11.72
N VAL A 16 -10.60 -17.12 -11.07
CA VAL A 16 -10.92 -15.96 -10.22
C VAL A 16 -11.65 -14.90 -11.04
N ARG A 17 -11.12 -14.49 -12.19
CA ARG A 17 -11.74 -13.44 -13.03
C ARG A 17 -13.13 -13.84 -13.55
N PHE A 18 -13.32 -15.11 -13.91
CA PHE A 18 -14.59 -15.63 -14.41
C PHE A 18 -15.71 -15.56 -13.35
N PHE A 19 -15.38 -15.87 -12.09
CA PHE A 19 -16.36 -15.89 -10.99
C PHE A 19 -16.51 -14.54 -10.26
N LEU A 20 -15.45 -13.72 -10.18
CA LEU A 20 -15.51 -12.46 -9.41
C LEU A 20 -16.37 -11.39 -10.08
N GLY A 21 -16.37 -11.32 -11.42
CA GLY A 21 -17.14 -10.32 -12.18
C GLY A 21 -18.64 -10.34 -11.82
N PRO A 22 -19.34 -11.48 -11.96
CA PRO A 22 -20.75 -11.60 -11.61
C PRO A 22 -21.08 -11.29 -10.16
N LEU A 23 -20.18 -11.61 -9.23
CA LEU A 23 -20.41 -11.44 -7.80
C LEU A 23 -20.30 -9.98 -7.33
N HIS A 24 -19.43 -9.17 -7.95
CA HIS A 24 -19.13 -7.82 -7.47
C HIS A 24 -19.59 -6.70 -8.41
N ALA A 25 -19.69 -6.94 -9.72
CA ALA A 25 -19.96 -5.89 -10.70
C ALA A 25 -21.30 -6.03 -11.43
N HIS A 26 -22.15 -7.00 -11.04
CA HIS A 26 -23.36 -7.35 -11.80
C HIS A 26 -23.13 -7.56 -13.30
N SER A 27 -21.89 -7.88 -13.69
CA SER A 27 -21.53 -8.18 -15.07
C SER A 27 -21.93 -9.61 -15.40
N PRO A 28 -22.35 -9.92 -16.63
CA PRO A 28 -22.64 -11.30 -17.03
C PRO A 28 -21.43 -12.23 -16.82
N PHE A 29 -21.69 -13.51 -16.62
CA PHE A 29 -20.65 -14.54 -16.55
C PHE A 29 -19.78 -14.49 -17.81
N GLY A 30 -18.46 -14.53 -17.62
CA GLY A 30 -17.50 -14.53 -18.72
C GLY A 30 -16.96 -13.17 -19.14
N VAL A 31 -17.37 -12.06 -18.52
CA VAL A 31 -16.68 -10.77 -18.74
C VAL A 31 -15.36 -10.76 -17.97
N LEU A 32 -14.26 -10.88 -18.70
CA LEU A 32 -12.90 -10.87 -18.14
C LEU A 32 -12.42 -9.41 -18.00
N GLY A 33 -11.84 -9.10 -16.84
CA GLY A 33 -11.25 -7.77 -16.57
C GLY A 33 -12.13 -6.83 -15.75
N VAL A 34 -13.17 -7.34 -15.07
CA VAL A 34 -14.11 -6.50 -14.32
C VAL A 34 -13.66 -6.24 -12.89
N HIS A 35 -12.99 -7.20 -12.22
CA HIS A 35 -12.38 -7.00 -10.91
C HIS A 35 -11.29 -8.04 -10.59
N VAL A 36 -10.20 -7.59 -9.95
CA VAL A 36 -9.15 -8.40 -9.33
C VAL A 36 -8.99 -7.95 -7.87
N PRO A 37 -8.60 -8.81 -6.90
CA PRO A 37 -8.49 -8.43 -5.49
C PRO A 37 -7.64 -7.17 -5.22
N VAL A 38 -6.60 -6.95 -6.04
CA VAL A 38 -5.84 -5.71 -6.13
C VAL A 38 -5.66 -5.41 -7.61
N GLU A 39 -6.10 -4.24 -8.06
CA GLU A 39 -5.96 -3.78 -9.43
C GLU A 39 -5.36 -2.39 -9.39
N PHE A 40 -4.27 -2.15 -10.13
CA PHE A 40 -3.58 -0.86 -10.11
C PHE A 40 -4.05 0.09 -11.22
N GLY A 41 -5.06 -0.29 -11.99
CA GLY A 41 -5.61 0.49 -13.10
C GLY A 41 -4.64 0.64 -14.28
N ARG A 42 -5.00 1.53 -15.23
CA ARG A 42 -4.21 1.77 -16.44
C ARG A 42 -3.47 3.10 -16.33
N PHE A 43 -2.14 3.04 -16.40
CA PHE A 43 -1.27 4.20 -16.49
C PHE A 43 -1.11 4.63 -17.96
N THR A 44 -2.02 5.46 -18.47
CA THR A 44 -1.94 5.97 -19.85
C THR A 44 -1.36 7.39 -19.91
N GLY A 45 -0.51 7.65 -20.92
CA GLY A 45 0.06 8.98 -21.17
C GLY A 45 1.03 9.47 -20.08
N GLN A 46 1.74 8.54 -19.46
CA GLN A 46 2.70 8.77 -18.38
C GLN A 46 4.11 8.55 -18.92
N GLU A 47 4.72 9.60 -19.46
CA GLU A 47 6.10 9.55 -19.98
C GLU A 47 7.06 10.02 -18.89
N TYR A 48 8.24 9.38 -18.81
CA TYR A 48 9.30 9.77 -17.87
C TYR A 48 10.57 10.12 -18.64
N THR A 49 11.30 11.10 -18.12
CA THR A 49 12.60 11.52 -18.66
C THR A 49 13.76 10.79 -18.00
N VAL A 50 14.94 10.82 -18.62
CA VAL A 50 16.17 10.22 -18.04
C VAL A 50 16.55 10.88 -16.71
N LEU A 51 16.22 12.16 -16.52
CA LEU A 51 16.50 12.86 -15.26
C LEU A 51 15.66 12.30 -14.10
N GLU A 52 14.39 11.97 -14.36
CA GLU A 52 13.52 11.33 -13.38
C GLU A 52 14.06 9.97 -12.93
N LEU A 53 14.82 9.26 -13.77
CA LEU A 53 15.44 7.99 -13.40
C LEU A 53 16.42 8.14 -12.21
N PHE A 54 17.16 9.25 -12.13
CA PHE A 54 18.01 9.51 -10.97
C PHE A 54 17.18 9.74 -9.71
N VAL A 55 16.04 10.41 -9.83
CA VAL A 55 15.11 10.60 -8.71
C VAL A 55 14.49 9.25 -8.30
N PHE A 56 14.11 8.40 -9.25
CA PHE A 56 13.60 7.06 -8.96
C PHE A 56 14.65 6.18 -8.28
N ALA A 57 15.93 6.30 -8.67
CA ALA A 57 17.02 5.61 -7.99
C ALA A 57 17.17 6.06 -6.53
N LEU A 58 17.13 7.37 -6.27
CA LEU A 58 17.12 7.90 -4.90
C LEU A 58 15.89 7.43 -4.12
N MET A 59 14.73 7.36 -4.77
CA MET A 59 13.53 6.84 -4.13
C MET A 59 13.68 5.37 -3.72
N GLY A 60 14.35 4.58 -4.57
CA GLY A 60 14.74 3.21 -4.24
C GLY A 60 15.64 3.12 -3.01
N CYS A 61 16.64 4.01 -2.89
CA CYS A 61 17.50 4.06 -1.70
C CYS A 61 16.71 4.40 -0.43
N VAL A 62 15.80 5.37 -0.48
CA VAL A 62 14.94 5.74 0.65
C VAL A 62 13.98 4.61 1.03
N GLY A 63 13.38 3.94 0.03
CA GLY A 63 12.54 2.76 0.24
C GLY A 63 13.31 1.59 0.88
N GLY A 64 14.55 1.36 0.44
CA GLY A 64 15.43 0.35 1.02
C GLY A 64 15.83 0.66 2.47
N LEU A 65 16.19 1.92 2.77
CA LEU A 65 16.54 2.34 4.13
C LEU A 65 15.35 2.28 5.08
N SER A 66 14.18 2.76 4.65
CA SER A 66 12.95 2.68 5.44
C SER A 66 12.48 1.23 5.63
N GLY A 67 12.66 0.35 4.64
CA GLY A 67 12.43 -1.08 4.77
C GLY A 67 13.40 -1.77 5.74
N ALA A 68 14.67 -1.37 5.75
CA ALA A 68 15.65 -1.86 6.72
C ALA A 68 15.30 -1.44 8.15
N ALA A 69 14.87 -0.19 8.35
CA ALA A 69 14.37 0.30 9.64
C ALA A 69 13.13 -0.47 10.11
N PHE A 70 12.18 -0.73 9.20
CA PHE A 70 10.97 -1.52 9.45
C PHE A 70 11.32 -2.93 9.93
N ASN A 71 12.22 -3.60 9.21
CA ASN A 71 12.67 -4.95 9.54
C ASN A 71 13.46 -5.00 10.85
N GLY A 72 14.27 -3.98 11.14
CA GLY A 72 14.97 -3.83 12.42
C GLY A 72 14.02 -3.66 13.60
N ALA A 73 13.02 -2.78 13.48
CA ALA A 73 11.99 -2.57 14.49
C ALA A 73 11.16 -3.85 14.73
N ASN A 74 10.71 -4.49 13.65
CA ASN A 74 9.94 -5.72 13.73
C ASN A 74 10.73 -6.89 14.30
N ARG A 75 12.04 -6.96 14.07
CA ARG A 75 12.90 -7.94 14.73
C ARG A 75 12.89 -7.74 16.25
N LYS A 76 13.09 -6.50 16.72
CA LYS A 76 13.08 -6.19 18.16
C LYS A 76 11.72 -6.49 18.80
N LEU A 77 10.63 -6.08 18.14
CA LEU A 77 9.26 -6.35 18.59
C LEU A 77 8.97 -7.86 18.62
N SER A 78 9.39 -8.61 17.60
CA SER A 78 9.22 -10.06 17.54
C SER A 78 9.97 -10.79 18.65
N LEU A 79 11.19 -10.34 18.99
CA LEU A 79 11.94 -10.89 20.13
C LEU A 79 11.24 -10.58 21.46
N TRP A 80 10.72 -9.36 21.62
CA TRP A 80 9.94 -8.98 22.81
C TRP A 80 8.68 -9.84 22.97
N ARG A 81 7.93 -10.06 21.88
CA ARG A 81 6.74 -10.92 21.86
C ARG A 81 7.06 -12.37 22.23
N LYS A 82 8.15 -12.91 21.69
CA LYS A 82 8.63 -14.25 22.03
C LYS A 82 8.96 -14.38 23.52
N ALA A 83 9.52 -13.34 24.13
CA ALA A 83 9.89 -13.33 25.55
C ALA A 83 8.68 -13.14 26.50
N HIS A 84 7.70 -12.29 26.16
CA HIS A 84 6.65 -11.87 27.11
C HIS A 84 5.26 -12.49 26.85
N ILE A 85 4.91 -12.77 25.60
CA ILE A 85 3.54 -13.18 25.20
C ILE A 85 3.44 -14.71 25.08
N GLY A 86 4.52 -15.36 24.63
CA GLY A 86 4.59 -16.82 24.45
C GLY A 86 3.89 -17.31 23.18
N PRO A 87 4.07 -18.60 22.82
CA PRO A 87 3.58 -19.17 21.55
C PRO A 87 2.05 -19.42 21.51
N THR A 88 1.44 -19.73 22.65
CA THR A 88 0.02 -20.08 22.79
C THR A 88 -0.58 -19.46 24.05
N GLY A 89 -1.88 -19.14 24.03
CA GLY A 89 -2.64 -18.74 25.21
C GLY A 89 -3.41 -17.41 25.10
N VAL A 90 -4.06 -17.03 26.21
CA VAL A 90 -4.97 -15.88 26.33
C VAL A 90 -4.25 -14.54 26.12
N ARG A 91 -2.97 -14.44 26.47
CA ARG A 91 -2.17 -13.20 26.28
C ARG A 91 -2.09 -12.76 24.81
N ARG A 92 -2.04 -13.72 23.88
CA ARG A 92 -2.01 -13.42 22.44
C ARG A 92 -3.35 -12.88 21.93
N TRP A 93 -4.46 -13.42 22.45
CA TRP A 93 -5.79 -12.91 22.15
C TRP A 93 -5.97 -11.48 22.68
N ILE A 94 -5.54 -11.22 23.92
CA ILE A 94 -5.57 -9.88 24.52
C ILE A 94 -4.72 -8.91 23.71
N GLU A 95 -3.52 -9.31 23.27
CA GLU A 95 -2.68 -8.49 22.40
C GLU A 95 -3.41 -8.13 21.10
N VAL A 96 -3.97 -9.12 20.39
CA VAL A 96 -4.68 -8.89 19.12
C VAL A 96 -5.88 -7.96 19.32
N LEU A 97 -6.68 -8.17 20.36
CA LEU A 97 -7.83 -7.31 20.68
C LEU A 97 -7.37 -5.87 20.99
N PHE A 98 -6.31 -5.72 21.78
CA PHE A 98 -5.78 -4.41 22.13
C PHE A 98 -5.23 -3.65 20.91
N VAL A 99 -4.44 -4.33 20.07
CA VAL A 99 -3.88 -3.71 18.87
C VAL A 99 -4.98 -3.35 17.87
N THR A 100 -5.96 -4.23 17.69
CA THR A 100 -7.10 -3.95 16.80
C THR A 100 -7.92 -2.76 17.30
N ALA A 101 -8.26 -2.72 18.59
CA ALA A 101 -8.99 -1.60 19.18
C ALA A 101 -8.22 -0.27 19.08
N SER A 102 -6.90 -0.32 19.24
CA SER A 102 -6.02 0.85 19.10
C SER A 102 -6.02 1.37 17.66
N ILE A 103 -5.82 0.49 16.68
CA ILE A 103 -5.79 0.85 15.25
C ILE A 103 -7.16 1.34 14.77
N SER A 104 -8.25 0.68 15.20
CA SER A 104 -9.60 1.13 14.88
C SER A 104 -9.90 2.51 15.48
N SER A 105 -9.46 2.77 16.71
CA SER A 105 -9.58 4.11 17.30
C SER A 105 -8.79 5.14 16.50
N ILE A 106 -7.53 4.86 16.19
CA ILE A 106 -6.68 5.79 15.43
C ILE A 106 -7.29 6.09 14.06
N ASN A 107 -7.70 5.07 13.30
CA ASN A 107 -8.31 5.27 11.98
C ASN A 107 -9.68 5.97 12.02
N PHE A 108 -10.42 5.85 13.13
CA PHE A 108 -11.67 6.59 13.33
C PHE A 108 -11.43 8.07 13.66
N PHE A 109 -10.46 8.38 14.52
CA PHE A 109 -10.18 9.76 14.97
C PHE A 109 -9.24 10.54 14.04
N ALA A 110 -8.30 9.87 13.36
CA ALA A 110 -7.36 10.48 12.41
C ALA A 110 -8.03 11.38 11.36
N PRO A 111 -9.11 10.97 10.65
CA PRO A 111 -9.75 11.83 9.67
C PRO A 111 -10.42 13.07 10.31
N MET A 112 -10.82 13.02 11.58
CA MET A 112 -11.46 14.16 12.29
C MET A 112 -10.48 15.28 12.65
N ILE A 113 -9.18 15.01 12.63
CA ILE A 113 -8.13 16.02 12.85
C ILE A 113 -8.02 16.96 11.64
N GLY A 114 -8.41 16.51 10.45
CA GLY A 114 -8.39 17.32 9.24
C GLY A 114 -9.52 18.34 9.22
N HIS A 115 -9.19 19.60 8.93
CA HIS A 115 -10.19 20.66 8.71
C HIS A 115 -11.14 20.25 7.56
N GLY A 116 -12.45 20.23 7.82
CA GLY A 116 -13.48 19.97 6.81
C GLY A 116 -14.12 18.58 6.81
N SER A 117 -13.92 17.75 7.85
CA SER A 117 -14.66 16.48 8.00
C SER A 117 -16.14 16.73 8.31
N HIS A 118 -16.97 16.93 7.29
CA HIS A 118 -18.42 16.86 7.43
C HIS A 118 -18.86 15.40 7.43
N MET A 119 -19.81 15.04 8.30
CA MET A 119 -20.38 13.68 8.34
C MET A 119 -20.89 13.30 6.94
N GLY A 120 -20.25 12.32 6.31
CA GLY A 120 -20.61 11.79 4.99
C GLY A 120 -19.68 12.20 3.83
N HIS A 121 -18.85 13.25 3.97
CA HIS A 121 -17.91 13.68 2.93
C HIS A 121 -16.50 13.83 3.49
N TYR A 122 -15.71 12.76 3.37
CA TYR A 122 -14.27 12.80 3.64
C TYR A 122 -13.53 13.47 2.48
N GLY A 123 -12.60 14.37 2.81
CA GLY A 123 -11.65 14.95 1.87
C GLY A 123 -10.68 13.89 1.31
N SER A 124 -9.96 14.26 0.25
CA SER A 124 -9.16 13.33 -0.55
C SER A 124 -8.11 12.56 0.28
N SER A 125 -7.45 13.21 1.25
CA SER A 125 -6.50 12.58 2.19
C SER A 125 -7.16 11.81 3.34
N GLN A 126 -8.33 12.25 3.81
CA GLN A 126 -9.07 11.58 4.90
C GLN A 126 -9.62 10.23 4.44
N ARG A 127 -9.98 10.11 3.15
CA ARG A 127 -10.42 8.85 2.55
C ARG A 127 -9.40 7.72 2.70
N LEU A 128 -8.10 8.04 2.82
CA LEU A 128 -7.03 7.05 2.97
C LEU A 128 -7.12 6.25 4.26
N PHE A 129 -7.70 6.82 5.33
CA PHE A 129 -7.87 6.14 6.61
C PHE A 129 -9.13 5.27 6.66
N VAL A 130 -10.14 5.56 5.82
CA VAL A 130 -11.48 4.96 5.91
C VAL A 130 -11.76 3.97 4.78
N GLN A 131 -11.19 4.19 3.59
CA GLN A 131 -11.41 3.33 2.44
C GLN A 131 -10.57 2.05 2.50
N SER A 132 -10.94 1.07 1.67
CA SER A 132 -10.13 -0.14 1.50
C SER A 132 -8.74 0.22 0.95
N GLY A 133 -7.74 -0.59 1.31
CA GLY A 133 -6.36 -0.38 0.83
C GLY A 133 -6.26 -0.34 -0.69
N ASN A 134 -7.00 -1.20 -1.41
CA ASN A 134 -7.02 -1.22 -2.87
C ASN A 134 -7.60 0.08 -3.46
N ALA A 135 -8.71 0.58 -2.90
CA ALA A 135 -9.30 1.84 -3.34
C ALA A 135 -8.38 3.03 -3.06
N SER A 136 -7.71 3.04 -1.89
CA SER A 136 -6.76 4.08 -1.51
C SER A 136 -5.53 4.11 -2.43
N ILE A 137 -4.96 2.94 -2.75
CA ILE A 137 -3.84 2.82 -3.71
C ILE A 137 -4.26 3.37 -5.09
N ASN A 138 -5.43 2.94 -5.59
CA ASN A 138 -5.94 3.43 -6.87
C ASN A 138 -6.19 4.95 -6.89
N HIS A 139 -6.72 5.47 -5.78
CA HIS A 139 -6.94 6.90 -5.61
C HIS A 139 -5.62 7.67 -5.65
N LEU A 140 -4.54 7.14 -5.05
CA LEU A 140 -3.22 7.77 -5.14
C LEU A 140 -2.60 7.71 -6.53
N PHE A 141 -2.77 6.59 -7.22
CA PHE A 141 -2.18 6.39 -8.55
C PHE A 141 -2.84 7.26 -9.62
N HIS A 142 -4.16 7.47 -9.55
CA HIS A 142 -4.90 8.13 -10.64
C HIS A 142 -5.51 9.49 -10.27
N SER A 143 -5.51 9.89 -9.00
CA SER A 143 -6.03 11.22 -8.64
C SER A 143 -5.23 12.31 -9.34
N ARG A 144 -5.94 13.31 -9.87
CA ARG A 144 -5.35 14.56 -10.40
C ARG A 144 -5.31 15.67 -9.35
N GLU A 145 -6.00 15.47 -8.23
CA GLU A 145 -6.06 16.46 -7.17
C GLU A 145 -4.78 16.42 -6.33
N ASP A 146 -4.41 17.60 -5.84
CA ASP A 146 -3.36 17.72 -4.86
C ASP A 146 -3.88 17.45 -3.45
N PHE A 147 -3.23 16.52 -2.78
CA PHE A 147 -3.46 16.21 -1.39
C PHE A 147 -2.75 17.21 -0.49
N PRO A 148 -3.35 17.58 0.66
CA PRO A 148 -2.69 18.43 1.63
C PRO A 148 -1.48 17.73 2.25
N ILE A 149 -0.30 18.33 2.07
CA ILE A 149 1.03 17.83 2.49
C ILE A 149 1.03 17.41 3.96
N GLY A 150 0.45 18.23 4.85
CA GLY A 150 0.42 17.96 6.29
C GLY A 150 -0.30 16.65 6.65
N MET A 151 -1.45 16.38 6.02
CA MET A 151 -2.21 15.15 6.27
C MET A 151 -1.55 13.92 5.63
N LEU A 152 -0.87 14.07 4.49
CA LEU A 152 -0.08 13.01 3.87
C LEU A 152 1.06 12.56 4.77
N VAL A 153 1.83 13.52 5.30
CA VAL A 153 2.93 13.22 6.23
C VAL A 153 2.39 12.54 7.49
N PHE A 154 1.28 13.04 8.03
CA PHE A 154 0.61 12.40 9.16
C PHE A 154 0.19 10.96 8.85
N PHE A 155 -0.44 10.73 7.69
CA PHE A 155 -0.81 9.39 7.23
C PHE A 155 0.40 8.46 7.11
N ILE A 156 1.50 8.91 6.48
CA ILE A 156 2.71 8.09 6.29
C ILE A 156 3.26 7.63 7.64
N VAL A 157 3.38 8.54 8.61
CA VAL A 157 3.94 8.22 9.93
C VAL A 157 3.03 7.25 10.68
N VAL A 158 1.73 7.55 10.75
CA VAL A 158 0.76 6.71 11.47
C VAL A 158 0.68 5.33 10.82
N HIS A 159 0.50 5.27 9.50
CA HIS A 159 0.33 4.00 8.79
C HIS A 159 1.60 3.13 8.84
N TYR A 160 2.79 3.74 8.79
CA TYR A 160 4.05 3.00 8.95
C TYR A 160 4.20 2.39 10.35
N LEU A 161 3.82 3.12 11.41
CA LEU A 161 3.83 2.62 12.79
C LEU A 161 2.79 1.51 12.99
N GLU A 162 1.58 1.68 12.45
CA GLU A 162 0.53 0.66 12.47
C GLU A 162 0.97 -0.61 11.73
N ALA A 163 1.61 -0.49 10.57
CA ALA A 163 2.16 -1.61 9.83
C ALA A 163 3.26 -2.35 10.62
N CYS A 164 4.12 -1.61 11.34
CA CYS A 164 5.12 -2.22 12.23
C CYS A 164 4.44 -2.97 13.38
N TRP A 165 3.45 -2.35 14.02
CA TRP A 165 2.82 -2.93 15.20
C TRP A 165 1.97 -4.16 14.86
N THR A 166 1.27 -4.14 13.74
CA THR A 166 0.44 -5.27 13.27
C THR A 166 1.28 -6.46 12.80
N TYR A 167 2.48 -6.21 12.29
CA TYR A 167 3.32 -7.28 11.78
C TYR A 167 3.75 -8.25 12.88
N GLY A 168 3.46 -9.54 12.72
CA GLY A 168 3.84 -10.57 13.70
C GLY A 168 2.82 -10.81 14.81
N LEU A 169 1.61 -10.23 14.69
CA LEU A 169 0.47 -10.61 15.51
C LEU A 169 0.02 -12.06 15.29
N GLY A 170 -0.83 -12.56 16.18
CA GLY A 170 -1.46 -13.88 16.10
C GLY A 170 -2.49 -14.10 15.01
N VAL A 171 -2.41 -13.38 13.89
CA VAL A 171 -3.42 -13.37 12.85
C VAL A 171 -2.75 -13.63 11.50
N PRO A 172 -3.30 -14.50 10.64
CA PRO A 172 -2.83 -14.66 9.27
C PRO A 172 -3.02 -13.33 8.53
N SER A 173 -1.92 -12.63 8.27
CA SER A 173 -1.92 -11.31 7.63
C SER A 173 -0.75 -11.17 6.67
N GLY A 174 -0.95 -10.37 5.63
CA GLY A 174 0.07 -10.02 4.65
C GLY A 174 0.49 -8.56 4.80
N LEU A 175 1.76 -8.27 4.49
CA LEU A 175 2.29 -6.90 4.48
C LEU A 175 2.21 -6.21 3.11
N PHE A 176 1.72 -6.90 2.09
CA PHE A 176 1.76 -6.42 0.72
C PHE A 176 0.98 -5.10 0.52
N VAL A 177 -0.29 -5.05 0.92
CA VAL A 177 -1.13 -3.85 0.76
C VAL A 177 -0.68 -2.69 1.65
N PRO A 178 -0.38 -2.86 2.95
CA PRO A 178 0.10 -1.76 3.80
C PRO A 178 1.41 -1.16 3.31
N SER A 179 2.34 -1.98 2.82
CA SER A 179 3.62 -1.49 2.29
C SER A 179 3.47 -0.74 0.97
N LEU A 180 2.58 -1.20 0.08
CA LEU A 180 2.23 -0.45 -1.14
C LEU A 180 1.56 0.88 -0.81
N LEU A 181 0.65 0.92 0.17
CA LEU A 181 -0.06 2.15 0.54
C LEU A 181 0.88 3.18 1.21
N ALA A 182 1.72 2.73 2.14
CA ALA A 182 2.77 3.56 2.72
C ALA A 182 3.72 4.08 1.63
N GLY A 183 4.13 3.21 0.71
CA GLY A 183 4.98 3.54 -0.42
C GLY A 183 4.35 4.55 -1.40
N ALA A 184 3.09 4.33 -1.75
CA ALA A 184 2.34 5.19 -2.65
C ALA A 184 2.19 6.59 -2.07
N THR A 185 1.91 6.71 -0.77
CA THR A 185 1.68 8.00 -0.10
C THR A 185 2.93 8.86 -0.03
N TRP A 186 4.07 8.31 0.35
CA TRP A 186 5.31 9.10 0.33
C TRP A 186 5.80 9.37 -1.10
N GLY A 187 5.57 8.45 -2.04
CA GLY A 187 5.84 8.68 -3.47
C GLY A 187 5.00 9.83 -4.03
N ARG A 188 3.70 9.86 -3.71
CA ARG A 188 2.79 10.95 -4.05
C ARG A 188 3.28 12.28 -3.48
N LEU A 189 3.64 12.29 -2.20
CA LEU A 189 4.18 13.46 -1.51
C LEU A 189 5.42 14.02 -2.23
N LEU A 190 6.37 13.15 -2.61
CA LEU A 190 7.54 13.58 -3.37
C LEU A 190 7.18 14.13 -4.75
N GLY A 191 6.29 13.47 -5.48
CA GLY A 191 5.84 13.94 -6.79
C GLY A 191 5.23 15.34 -6.73
N GLN A 192 4.42 15.62 -5.69
CA GLN A 192 3.82 16.93 -5.46
C GLN A 192 4.84 18.01 -5.08
N VAL A 193 5.83 17.66 -4.26
CA VAL A 193 6.90 18.60 -3.87
C VAL A 193 7.82 18.89 -5.05
N LEU A 194 8.11 17.90 -5.91
CA LEU A 194 9.01 18.04 -7.04
C LEU A 194 8.37 18.73 -8.26
N ALA A 195 7.05 18.61 -8.44
CA ALA A 195 6.31 19.24 -9.53
C ALA A 195 6.58 20.76 -9.70
N PRO A 196 6.62 21.59 -8.64
CA PRO A 196 6.98 23.00 -8.77
C PRO A 196 8.49 23.25 -8.89
N LEU A 197 9.34 22.36 -8.36
CA LEU A 197 10.79 22.54 -8.26
C LEU A 197 11.52 22.18 -9.56
N VAL A 198 11.01 21.19 -10.29
CA VAL A 198 11.61 20.71 -11.54
C VAL A 198 10.57 20.96 -12.63
N HIS A 199 10.89 21.73 -13.68
CA HIS A 199 10.01 21.95 -14.86
C HIS A 199 9.71 20.67 -15.68
N VAL A 200 9.92 19.51 -15.08
CA VAL A 200 9.52 18.20 -15.56
C VAL A 200 8.05 18.01 -15.24
N ARG A 201 7.29 17.42 -16.17
CA ARG A 201 5.91 16.96 -15.92
C ARG A 201 5.96 15.78 -14.93
N ALA A 202 6.19 16.08 -13.66
CA ALA A 202 6.23 15.09 -12.60
C ALA A 202 4.82 14.55 -12.38
N HIS A 203 4.51 13.45 -13.05
CA HIS A 203 3.22 12.83 -12.88
C HIS A 203 3.14 12.17 -11.50
N ALA A 204 2.37 12.77 -10.59
CA ALA A 204 2.25 12.30 -9.22
C ALA A 204 1.80 10.82 -9.10
N GLY A 205 1.09 10.29 -10.11
CA GLY A 205 0.74 8.87 -10.22
C GLY A 205 1.95 7.95 -10.41
N LEU A 206 2.87 8.27 -11.33
CA LEU A 206 4.11 7.52 -11.53
C LEU A 206 4.98 7.52 -10.26
N PHE A 207 5.15 8.69 -9.63
CA PHE A 207 5.91 8.79 -8.39
C PHE A 207 5.29 7.96 -7.26
N SER A 208 3.95 7.91 -7.19
CA SER A 208 3.25 7.02 -6.26
C SER A 208 3.55 5.55 -6.56
N LEU A 209 3.51 5.12 -7.82
CA LEU A 209 3.80 3.74 -8.22
C LEU A 209 5.25 3.34 -7.89
N ILE A 210 6.22 4.21 -8.22
CA ILE A 210 7.64 3.97 -7.90
C ILE A 210 7.87 3.94 -6.39
N GLY A 211 7.25 4.85 -5.63
CA GLY A 211 7.31 4.87 -4.17
C GLY A 211 6.70 3.61 -3.53
N ALA A 212 5.57 3.13 -4.06
CA ALA A 212 4.92 1.88 -3.68
C ALA A 212 5.86 0.68 -3.87
N THR A 213 6.48 0.61 -5.05
CA THR A 213 7.43 -0.43 -5.43
C THR A 213 8.68 -0.41 -4.55
N ALA A 214 9.24 0.77 -4.30
CA ALA A 214 10.43 0.96 -3.47
C ALA A 214 10.19 0.54 -2.01
N ALA A 215 9.04 0.89 -1.43
CA ALA A 215 8.71 0.52 -0.05
C ALA A 215 8.44 -0.99 0.09
N LEU A 216 7.65 -1.58 -0.82
CA LEU A 216 7.34 -3.00 -0.80
C LEU A 216 8.60 -3.86 -1.03
N SER A 217 9.42 -3.52 -2.02
CA SER A 217 10.70 -4.22 -2.25
C SER A 217 11.66 -4.07 -1.07
N GLY A 218 11.72 -2.89 -0.43
CA GLY A 218 12.54 -2.65 0.76
C GLY A 218 12.11 -3.48 1.98
N MET A 219 10.81 -3.56 2.25
CA MET A 219 10.27 -4.34 3.38
C MET A 219 10.33 -5.85 3.13
N ALA A 220 9.82 -6.30 1.98
CA ALA A 220 9.68 -7.74 1.68
C ALA A 220 10.93 -8.38 1.05
N ARG A 221 11.89 -7.58 0.56
CA ARG A 221 13.08 -8.03 -0.17
C ARG A 221 12.77 -8.91 -1.38
N ILE A 222 11.71 -8.55 -2.12
CA ILE A 222 11.29 -9.16 -3.38
C ILE A 222 11.60 -8.17 -4.51
N THR A 223 12.42 -8.57 -5.48
CA THR A 223 12.93 -7.67 -6.54
C THR A 223 12.35 -8.01 -7.91
N VAL A 224 12.90 -9.00 -8.62
CA VAL A 224 12.56 -9.28 -10.02
C VAL A 224 11.11 -9.73 -10.19
N SER A 225 10.63 -10.62 -9.32
CA SER A 225 9.23 -11.07 -9.38
C SER A 225 8.26 -9.94 -9.07
N LEU A 226 8.61 -9.02 -8.18
CA LEU A 226 7.78 -7.85 -7.89
C LEU A 226 7.72 -6.91 -9.10
N ALA A 227 8.84 -6.66 -9.75
CA ALA A 227 8.86 -5.86 -10.97
C ALA A 227 7.96 -6.47 -12.06
N MET A 228 7.98 -7.78 -12.22
CA MET A 228 7.08 -8.48 -13.16
C MET A 228 5.60 -8.35 -12.75
N ILE A 229 5.27 -8.48 -11.46
CA ILE A 229 3.89 -8.34 -10.96
C ILE A 229 3.35 -6.91 -11.18
N LEU A 230 4.21 -5.89 -11.08
CA LEU A 230 3.80 -4.49 -11.27
C LEU A 230 3.75 -4.06 -12.73
N MET A 231 4.49 -4.76 -13.60
CA MET A 231 4.44 -4.55 -15.05
C MET A 231 3.19 -5.20 -15.67
N GLU A 232 2.76 -6.35 -15.12
CA GLU A 232 1.54 -7.06 -15.52
C GLU A 232 0.27 -6.27 -15.17
#